data_AF-A0A9Q8XMV0-F1
#
_entry.id   AF-A0A9Q8XMV0-F1
#
_cell.length_a   1.000
_cell.length_b   1.000
_cell.length_c   1.000
_cell.angle_alpha   90.00
_cell.angle_beta   90.00
_cell.angle_gamma   90.00
#
_symmetry.space_group_name_H-M   'P 1'
#
loop_
_entity.id
_entity.type
_entity.pdbx_description
1 polymer ?
#
loop_
_entity_poly.entity_id
_entity_poly.type
_entity_poly.pdbx_seq_one_letter_code
_entity_poly.pdbx_strand_id
1 'polypeptide(L)'
;MAKRGINKTNNLGVELDESTVRRNAVSEVKVIADRLSNAINAAEKTGMSFDDVVAQLTPDQKAIFEKEVKSGAQTIHLPLGRDFRMIPFELHEIPPDEIEEKTCLHAANIRVLKYFSDFDKQKCKEMLKLTDPNGKENKEVYVNTTPTLATWDKKKEQFAIFDGLRRRFGAMGQCPLKVYVTKESITHFHAQLASDKNNDHLTNGFLDRREMYISKVNSLQHQQQLSSEPELSERALAKKLGIHKMLLSAYLKSKAIPDELLIALPSPTTLGRPLISKLIPLFGEGGELNDGKLLAKCITVLKEFNKSLDLNTNPDTANKKAIEKLFKVITESRPKDEDSKDSSIPYDYGSISRSSKTNEVNITINDLNTTSVKELMKALQGMLSSDS
;
A
#
# COMPACT_ATOMS: atom_id res chain seq x y z
N MET A 1 -44.06 9.93 16.49
CA MET A 1 -44.57 9.05 15.42
C MET A 1 -44.41 9.74 14.07
N ALA A 2 -43.27 9.55 13.40
CA ALA A 2 -43.03 10.17 12.08
C ALA A 2 -43.69 9.31 11.00
N LYS A 3 -44.74 9.84 10.34
CA LYS A 3 -45.29 9.27 9.11
C LYS A 3 -44.26 9.49 7.99
N ARG A 4 -43.32 8.56 7.83
CA ARG A 4 -42.53 8.48 6.59
C ARG A 4 -43.48 8.12 5.46
N GLY A 5 -43.54 8.98 4.45
CA GLY A 5 -44.32 8.73 3.25
C GLY A 5 -43.93 7.38 2.65
N ILE A 6 -44.94 6.59 2.33
CA ILE A 6 -44.78 5.35 1.60
C ILE A 6 -44.25 5.71 0.22
N ASN A 7 -42.96 5.50 -0.04
CA ASN A 7 -42.38 5.70 -1.37
C ASN A 7 -43.02 4.68 -2.32
N LYS A 8 -43.99 5.16 -3.11
CA LYS A 8 -44.65 4.38 -4.16
C LYS A 8 -43.74 4.08 -5.33
N THR A 9 -42.54 4.62 -5.34
CA THR A 9 -41.55 4.39 -6.38
C THR A 9 -40.30 3.79 -5.78
N ASN A 10 -39.66 2.85 -6.49
CA ASN A 10 -38.32 2.43 -6.13
C ASN A 10 -37.32 3.57 -6.40
N ASN A 11 -36.05 3.36 -6.04
CA ASN A 11 -34.97 4.34 -6.27
C ASN A 11 -34.69 4.63 -7.77
N LEU A 12 -35.46 4.05 -8.69
CA LEU A 12 -35.43 4.24 -10.13
C LEU A 12 -36.68 5.00 -10.66
N GLY A 13 -37.56 5.47 -9.78
CA GLY A 13 -38.79 6.19 -10.17
C GLY A 13 -39.91 5.29 -10.70
N VAL A 14 -39.76 3.96 -10.63
CA VAL A 14 -40.77 3.00 -11.09
C VAL A 14 -41.81 2.77 -10.00
N GLU A 15 -43.09 2.94 -10.31
CA GLU A 15 -44.18 2.65 -9.37
C GLU A 15 -44.16 1.18 -8.95
N LEU A 16 -44.08 0.98 -7.63
CA LEU A 16 -44.14 -0.32 -6.97
C LEU A 16 -45.59 -0.60 -6.60
N ASP A 17 -46.04 -1.83 -6.80
CA ASP A 17 -47.36 -2.25 -6.33
C ASP A 17 -47.44 -2.20 -4.79
N GLU A 18 -48.62 -1.91 -4.25
CA GLU A 18 -48.80 -1.72 -2.80
C GLU A 18 -48.39 -2.94 -1.95
N SER A 19 -48.46 -4.16 -2.50
CA SER A 19 -48.07 -5.38 -1.79
C SER A 19 -46.54 -5.48 -1.65
N THR A 20 -45.81 -5.04 -2.68
CA THR A 20 -44.35 -4.96 -2.73
C THR A 20 -43.87 -3.82 -1.83
N VAL A 21 -44.55 -2.68 -1.86
CA VAL A 21 -44.24 -1.55 -0.99
C VAL A 21 -44.44 -1.91 0.49
N ARG A 22 -45.52 -2.61 0.85
CA ARG A 22 -45.75 -3.06 2.24
C ARG A 22 -44.74 -4.12 2.68
N ARG A 23 -44.39 -5.08 1.82
CA ARG A 23 -43.33 -6.07 2.12
C ARG A 23 -41.97 -5.42 2.29
N ASN A 24 -41.62 -4.48 1.42
CA ASN A 24 -40.35 -3.75 1.51
C ASN A 24 -40.30 -2.91 2.79
N ALA A 25 -41.37 -2.17 3.12
CA ALA A 25 -41.45 -1.39 4.35
C ALA A 25 -41.33 -2.26 5.62
N VAL A 26 -41.97 -3.44 5.65
CA VAL A 26 -41.85 -4.38 6.77
C VAL A 26 -40.44 -4.98 6.85
N SER A 27 -39.81 -5.29 5.71
CA SER A 27 -38.43 -5.80 5.68
C SER A 27 -37.42 -4.73 6.09
N GLU A 28 -37.61 -3.47 5.66
CA GLU A 28 -36.76 -2.34 6.03
C GLU A 28 -36.89 -2.04 7.53
N VAL A 29 -38.10 -2.08 8.09
CA VAL A 29 -38.31 -1.92 9.54
C VAL A 29 -37.65 -3.05 10.31
N LYS A 30 -37.73 -4.31 9.83
CA LYS A 30 -37.09 -5.45 10.49
C LYS A 30 -35.56 -5.37 10.42
N VAL A 31 -34.99 -4.96 9.29
CA VAL A 31 -33.55 -4.82 9.11
C VAL A 31 -32.99 -3.60 9.86
N ILE A 32 -33.71 -2.49 9.92
CA ILE A 32 -33.35 -1.34 10.77
C ILE A 32 -33.46 -1.73 12.24
N ALA A 33 -34.46 -2.51 12.64
CA ALA A 33 -34.60 -3.03 14.00
C ALA A 33 -33.47 -4.00 14.36
N ASP A 34 -33.10 -4.94 13.48
CA ASP A 34 -31.97 -5.87 13.68
C ASP A 34 -30.64 -5.11 13.76
N ARG A 35 -30.47 -4.03 12.99
CA ARG A 35 -29.26 -3.19 12.99
C ARG A 35 -29.16 -2.26 14.21
N LEU A 36 -30.28 -1.67 14.64
CA LEU A 36 -30.36 -0.95 15.91
C LEU A 36 -30.13 -1.91 17.07
N SER A 37 -30.72 -3.10 17.02
CA SER A 37 -30.49 -4.16 18.00
C SER A 37 -29.01 -4.59 18.01
N ASN A 38 -28.31 -4.61 16.88
CA ASN A 38 -26.87 -4.89 16.84
C ASN A 38 -25.99 -3.77 17.39
N ALA A 39 -26.35 -2.50 17.14
CA ALA A 39 -25.67 -1.37 17.75
C ALA A 39 -25.93 -1.30 19.26
N ILE A 40 -27.14 -1.67 19.69
CA ILE A 40 -27.53 -1.86 21.10
C ILE A 40 -26.78 -3.05 21.70
N ASN A 41 -26.67 -4.19 21.01
CA ASN A 41 -25.91 -5.36 21.48
C ASN A 41 -24.41 -5.06 21.56
N ALA A 42 -23.88 -4.23 20.66
CA ALA A 42 -22.50 -3.74 20.74
C ALA A 42 -22.33 -2.83 21.96
N ALA A 43 -23.23 -1.87 22.16
CA ALA A 43 -23.32 -1.01 23.34
C ALA A 43 -23.44 -1.82 24.65
N GLU A 44 -24.28 -2.84 24.70
CA GLU A 44 -24.48 -3.74 25.85
C GLU A 44 -23.23 -4.59 26.12
N LYS A 45 -22.55 -5.07 25.07
CA LYS A 45 -21.29 -5.84 25.20
C LYS A 45 -20.09 -4.99 25.63
N THR A 46 -20.13 -3.67 25.37
CA THR A 46 -19.04 -2.74 25.70
C THR A 46 -19.36 -1.84 26.89
N GLY A 47 -20.57 -1.88 27.44
CA GLY A 47 -21.02 -0.98 28.50
C GLY A 47 -21.15 0.48 28.06
N MET A 48 -21.16 0.76 26.76
CA MET A 48 -21.30 2.10 26.19
C MET A 48 -22.76 2.40 25.84
N SER A 49 -23.17 3.67 25.80
CA SER A 49 -24.46 4.02 25.18
C SER A 49 -24.32 4.02 23.65
N PHE A 50 -25.45 3.87 22.95
CA PHE A 50 -25.49 3.99 21.49
C PHE A 50 -24.90 5.33 20.99
N ASP A 51 -25.16 6.42 21.71
CA ASP A 51 -24.67 7.75 21.36
C ASP A 51 -23.15 7.88 21.53
N ASP A 52 -22.56 7.17 22.50
CA ASP A 52 -21.10 7.15 22.70
C ASP A 52 -20.38 6.44 21.56
N VAL A 53 -20.95 5.35 21.03
CA VAL A 53 -20.38 4.62 19.88
C VAL A 53 -20.39 5.49 18.62
N VAL A 54 -21.49 6.22 18.39
CA VAL A 54 -21.64 7.12 17.23
C VAL A 54 -20.74 8.35 17.33
N ALA A 55 -20.45 8.83 18.54
CA ALA A 55 -19.58 9.98 18.78
C ALA A 55 -18.09 9.72 18.49
N GLN A 56 -17.64 8.46 18.54
CA GLN A 56 -16.23 8.09 18.34
C GLN A 56 -15.85 7.80 16.89
N LEU A 57 -16.83 7.70 15.98
CA LEU A 57 -16.56 7.50 14.56
C LEU A 57 -15.86 8.74 13.99
N THR A 58 -14.81 8.52 13.20
CA THR A 58 -14.21 9.62 12.42
C THR A 58 -15.25 10.26 11.48
N PRO A 59 -15.05 11.50 11.01
CA PRO A 59 -16.02 12.16 10.12
C PRO A 59 -16.38 11.32 8.88
N ASP A 60 -15.41 10.60 8.32
CA ASP A 60 -15.63 9.69 7.18
C ASP A 60 -16.40 8.44 7.61
N GLN A 61 -16.05 7.85 8.74
CA GLN A 61 -16.78 6.71 9.31
C GLN A 61 -18.22 7.09 9.66
N LYS A 62 -18.45 8.31 10.14
CA LYS A 62 -19.77 8.84 10.47
C LYS A 62 -20.60 9.13 9.23
N ALA A 63 -20.01 9.71 8.18
CA ALA A 63 -20.69 9.93 6.90
C ALA A 63 -21.07 8.60 6.22
N ILE A 64 -20.18 7.60 6.30
CA ILE A 64 -20.41 6.25 5.79
C ILE A 64 -21.45 5.51 6.65
N PHE A 65 -21.32 5.54 7.98
CA PHE A 65 -22.26 4.96 8.94
C PHE A 65 -23.65 5.58 8.80
N GLU A 66 -23.76 6.91 8.70
CA GLU A 66 -25.03 7.58 8.43
C GLU A 66 -25.60 7.20 7.07
N LYS A 67 -24.77 7.06 6.04
CA LYS A 67 -25.19 6.58 4.71
C LYS A 67 -25.65 5.12 4.74
N GLU A 68 -25.07 4.28 5.61
CA GLU A 68 -25.35 2.85 5.75
C GLU A 68 -26.56 2.56 6.66
N VAL A 69 -26.69 3.33 7.75
CA VAL A 69 -27.89 3.38 8.60
C VAL A 69 -29.06 3.98 7.81
N LYS A 70 -28.83 5.01 6.98
CA LYS A 70 -29.84 5.56 6.08
C LYS A 70 -30.16 4.63 4.90
N SER A 71 -29.20 3.86 4.39
CA SER A 71 -29.45 3.01 3.22
C SER A 71 -30.21 1.74 3.58
N GLY A 72 -30.00 1.14 4.76
CA GLY A 72 -30.81 -0.01 5.23
C GLY A 72 -30.77 -1.25 4.32
N ALA A 73 -30.04 -1.19 3.19
CA ALA A 73 -30.38 -2.01 2.05
C ALA A 73 -29.70 -3.37 2.15
N GLN A 74 -30.50 -4.43 2.10
CA GLN A 74 -30.00 -5.80 1.91
C GLN A 74 -29.35 -5.96 0.52
N THR A 75 -29.71 -5.10 -0.43
CA THR A 75 -29.20 -5.09 -1.78
C THR A 75 -28.86 -3.66 -2.23
N ILE A 76 -27.64 -3.43 -2.72
CA ILE A 76 -27.26 -2.18 -3.39
C ILE A 76 -27.15 -2.42 -4.90
N HIS A 77 -27.28 -1.37 -5.70
CA HIS A 77 -27.08 -1.44 -7.15
C HIS A 77 -25.91 -0.55 -7.54
N LEU A 78 -24.93 -1.11 -8.23
CA LEU A 78 -23.73 -0.38 -8.66
C LEU A 78 -23.59 -0.42 -10.19
N PRO A 79 -23.12 0.67 -10.84
CA PRO A 79 -22.96 0.73 -12.29
C PRO A 79 -21.67 0.02 -12.75
N LEU A 80 -21.56 -1.27 -12.44
CA LEU A 80 -20.36 -2.09 -12.66
C LEU A 80 -20.58 -3.20 -13.69
N GLY A 81 -21.78 -3.32 -14.25
CA GLY A 81 -22.05 -4.23 -15.35
C GLY A 81 -21.45 -3.74 -16.67
N ARG A 82 -21.54 -4.58 -17.72
CA ARG A 82 -21.19 -4.16 -19.10
C ARG A 82 -21.99 -2.89 -19.46
N ASP A 83 -21.34 -1.94 -20.11
CA ASP A 83 -21.89 -0.63 -20.47
C ASP A 83 -22.38 0.19 -19.26
N PHE A 84 -21.74 0.01 -18.10
CA PHE A 84 -22.08 0.67 -16.83
C PHE A 84 -23.51 0.42 -16.36
N ARG A 85 -24.15 -0.68 -16.81
CA ARG A 85 -25.47 -1.07 -16.31
C ARG A 85 -25.41 -1.32 -14.80
N MET A 86 -26.51 -0.97 -14.12
CA MET A 86 -26.68 -1.21 -12.70
C MET A 86 -26.83 -2.71 -12.45
N ILE A 87 -26.00 -3.26 -11.55
CA ILE A 87 -26.05 -4.67 -11.13
C ILE A 87 -26.29 -4.75 -9.62
N PRO A 88 -27.08 -5.72 -9.15
CA PRO A 88 -27.36 -5.89 -7.73
C PRO A 88 -26.17 -6.54 -7.00
N PHE A 89 -25.98 -6.11 -5.76
CA PHE A 89 -25.07 -6.70 -4.78
C PHE A 89 -25.84 -6.96 -3.49
N GLU A 90 -25.79 -8.19 -3.01
CA GLU A 90 -26.46 -8.64 -1.78
C GLU A 90 -25.49 -8.56 -0.59
N LEU A 91 -25.96 -8.09 0.57
CA LEU A 91 -25.16 -8.03 1.78
C LEU A 91 -25.10 -9.40 2.46
N HIS A 92 -23.88 -9.89 2.67
CA HIS A 92 -23.58 -11.08 3.45
C HIS A 92 -22.76 -10.69 4.69
N GLU A 93 -22.94 -11.44 5.76
CA GLU A 93 -22.11 -11.36 6.96
C GLU A 93 -21.40 -12.71 7.15
N ILE A 94 -20.07 -12.64 7.34
CA ILE A 94 -19.21 -13.83 7.50
C ILE A 94 -18.66 -13.84 8.92
N PRO A 95 -18.82 -14.93 9.68
CA PRO A 95 -18.20 -15.08 11.00
C PRO A 95 -16.68 -14.92 10.95
N PRO A 96 -16.05 -14.34 12.01
CA PRO A 96 -14.62 -14.05 12.03
C PRO A 96 -13.72 -15.24 11.67
N ASP A 97 -14.10 -16.43 12.13
CA ASP A 97 -13.32 -17.67 11.97
C ASP A 97 -13.49 -18.31 10.60
N GLU A 98 -14.50 -17.90 9.83
CA GLU A 98 -14.79 -18.43 8.50
C GLU A 98 -14.31 -17.51 7.37
N ILE A 99 -13.82 -16.31 7.69
CA ILE A 99 -13.43 -15.30 6.69
C ILE A 99 -12.37 -15.85 5.74
N GLU A 100 -11.37 -16.55 6.26
CA GLU A 100 -10.29 -17.09 5.43
C GLU A 100 -10.78 -18.14 4.43
N GLU A 101 -11.67 -19.02 4.87
CA GLU A 101 -12.24 -20.09 4.04
C GLU A 101 -13.27 -19.58 3.05
N LYS A 102 -14.11 -18.62 3.43
CA LYS A 102 -15.23 -18.14 2.60
C LYS A 102 -14.86 -17.01 1.64
N THR A 103 -13.64 -16.48 1.72
CA THR A 103 -13.24 -15.34 0.89
C THR A 103 -11.86 -15.54 0.25
N CYS A 104 -11.74 -15.11 -1.00
CA CYS A 104 -10.47 -15.04 -1.72
C CYS A 104 -10.21 -13.65 -2.28
N LEU A 105 -9.00 -13.43 -2.79
CA LEU A 105 -8.64 -12.19 -3.46
C LEU A 105 -9.09 -12.24 -4.92
N HIS A 106 -9.82 -11.22 -5.35
CA HIS A 106 -10.12 -11.04 -6.77
C HIS A 106 -8.87 -10.59 -7.54
N ALA A 107 -8.68 -11.08 -8.76
CA ALA A 107 -7.52 -10.74 -9.59
C ALA A 107 -7.42 -9.24 -9.95
N ALA A 108 -8.51 -8.49 -9.81
CA ALA A 108 -8.56 -7.04 -10.02
C ALA A 108 -8.19 -6.20 -8.78
N ASN A 109 -7.89 -6.84 -7.66
CA ASN A 109 -7.47 -6.11 -6.48
C ASN A 109 -6.11 -5.46 -6.74
N ILE A 110 -6.01 -4.16 -6.48
CA ILE A 110 -4.78 -3.40 -6.72
C ILE A 110 -3.66 -3.69 -5.73
N ARG A 111 -3.98 -4.33 -4.59
CA ARG A 111 -3.02 -4.62 -3.54
C ARG A 111 -2.28 -5.92 -3.85
N VAL A 112 -0.96 -5.83 -3.78
CA VAL A 112 -0.07 -6.93 -4.14
C VAL A 112 0.21 -7.79 -2.92
N LEU A 113 -0.49 -8.92 -2.80
CA LEU A 113 -0.52 -9.73 -1.57
C LEU A 113 0.86 -10.23 -1.12
N LYS A 114 1.80 -10.48 -2.04
CA LYS A 114 3.17 -10.91 -1.69
C LYS A 114 3.90 -9.91 -0.77
N TYR A 115 3.52 -8.63 -0.79
CA TYR A 115 4.10 -7.59 0.06
C TYR A 115 3.39 -7.42 1.40
N PHE A 116 2.35 -8.21 1.68
CA PHE A 116 1.53 -8.07 2.87
C PHE A 116 2.14 -8.86 4.04
N SER A 117 2.81 -8.13 4.93
CA SER A 117 3.52 -8.67 6.10
C SER A 117 2.61 -8.82 7.32
N ASP A 118 3.15 -9.40 8.41
CA ASP A 118 2.44 -9.47 9.68
C ASP A 118 2.25 -8.08 10.34
N PHE A 119 3.16 -7.12 10.09
CA PHE A 119 2.94 -5.72 10.45
C PHE A 119 1.73 -5.12 9.72
N ASP A 120 1.53 -5.47 8.45
CA ASP A 120 0.38 -5.01 7.67
C ASP A 120 -0.92 -5.62 8.19
N LYS A 121 -0.92 -6.90 8.57
CA LYS A 121 -2.06 -7.56 9.22
C LYS A 121 -2.39 -6.91 10.57
N GLN A 122 -1.38 -6.63 11.40
CA GLN A 122 -1.59 -5.96 12.68
C GLN A 122 -2.23 -4.58 12.49
N LYS A 123 -1.71 -3.77 11.56
CA LYS A 123 -2.33 -2.48 11.20
C LYS A 123 -3.78 -2.61 10.73
N CYS A 124 -4.12 -3.70 10.04
CA CYS A 124 -5.48 -3.95 9.63
C CYS A 124 -6.40 -4.25 10.81
N LYS A 125 -5.92 -4.95 11.84
CA LYS A 125 -6.65 -5.15 13.09
C LYS A 125 -6.85 -3.83 13.84
N GLU A 126 -5.78 -3.05 14.00
CA GLU A 126 -5.84 -1.74 14.67
C GLU A 126 -6.82 -0.77 13.97
N MET A 127 -6.94 -0.84 12.64
CA MET A 127 -7.90 -0.03 11.88
C MET A 127 -9.37 -0.30 12.26
N LEU A 128 -9.68 -1.50 12.77
CA LEU A 128 -11.03 -1.87 13.20
C LEU A 128 -11.24 -1.71 14.72
N LYS A 129 -10.19 -1.36 15.47
CA LYS A 129 -10.22 -1.23 16.91
C LYS A 129 -10.95 0.05 17.32
N LEU A 130 -11.83 -0.04 18.30
CA LEU A 130 -12.44 1.08 19.00
C LEU A 130 -11.73 1.31 20.33
N THR A 131 -11.69 2.57 20.77
CA THR A 131 -11.10 2.95 22.07
C THR A 131 -12.20 2.92 23.12
N ASP A 132 -12.06 2.11 24.19
CA ASP A 132 -12.98 2.16 25.33
C ASP A 132 -12.96 3.57 25.96
N PRO A 133 -14.07 4.33 25.94
CA PRO A 133 -14.13 5.66 26.53
C PRO A 133 -14.08 5.67 28.06
N ASN A 134 -14.37 4.56 28.72
CA ASN A 134 -14.49 4.51 30.17
C ASN A 134 -13.22 4.02 30.88
N GLY A 135 -12.22 3.52 30.15
CA GLY A 135 -10.87 3.20 30.64
C GLY A 135 -10.81 2.23 31.83
N LYS A 136 -11.94 1.54 32.12
CA LYS A 136 -12.10 0.75 33.35
C LYS A 136 -11.78 -0.72 33.13
N GLU A 137 -11.87 -1.20 31.89
CA GLU A 137 -11.36 -2.52 31.51
C GLU A 137 -10.64 -2.43 30.16
N ASN A 138 -9.41 -2.91 30.09
CA ASN A 138 -8.59 -2.99 28.87
C ASN A 138 -9.16 -4.03 27.86
N LYS A 139 -10.45 -3.96 27.53
CA LYS A 139 -11.06 -4.88 26.57
C LYS A 139 -11.02 -4.24 25.19
N GLU A 140 -10.17 -4.79 24.33
CA GLU A 140 -10.09 -4.37 22.93
C GLU A 140 -11.38 -4.75 22.21
N VAL A 141 -12.02 -3.77 21.56
CA VAL A 141 -13.27 -3.96 20.81
C VAL A 141 -12.98 -3.72 19.34
N TYR A 142 -13.36 -4.65 18.47
CA TYR A 142 -13.17 -4.53 17.03
C TYR A 142 -14.51 -4.50 16.29
N VAL A 143 -14.70 -3.53 15.40
CA VAL A 143 -15.96 -3.36 14.65
C VAL A 143 -15.68 -3.09 13.18
N ASN A 144 -16.24 -3.93 12.32
CA ASN A 144 -16.28 -3.69 10.89
C ASN A 144 -17.53 -2.88 10.51
N THR A 145 -17.35 -1.57 10.38
CA THR A 145 -18.43 -0.65 10.06
C THR A 145 -18.79 -0.69 8.58
N THR A 146 -17.83 -0.90 7.68
CA THR A 146 -18.01 -0.66 6.24
C THR A 146 -17.88 -1.96 5.41
N PRO A 147 -18.91 -2.40 4.68
CA PRO A 147 -18.85 -3.65 3.92
C PRO A 147 -17.81 -3.63 2.80
N THR A 148 -17.15 -4.76 2.59
CA THR A 148 -16.26 -4.98 1.43
C THR A 148 -17.07 -5.26 0.17
N LEU A 149 -16.44 -5.17 -1.01
CA LEU A 149 -17.10 -5.53 -2.28
C LEU A 149 -16.48 -6.79 -2.87
N ALA A 150 -17.33 -7.69 -3.35
CA ALA A 150 -16.90 -8.96 -3.90
C ALA A 150 -17.78 -9.46 -5.05
N THR A 151 -17.22 -10.40 -5.81
CA THR A 151 -17.99 -11.26 -6.71
C THR A 151 -18.03 -12.68 -6.19
N TRP A 152 -19.04 -13.43 -6.61
CA TRP A 152 -19.08 -14.88 -6.39
C TRP A 152 -18.10 -15.59 -7.34
N ASP A 153 -17.03 -16.19 -6.81
CA ASP A 153 -16.18 -17.10 -7.57
C ASP A 153 -16.81 -18.49 -7.58
N LYS A 154 -17.46 -18.84 -8.69
CA LYS A 154 -18.11 -20.15 -8.87
C LYS A 154 -17.16 -21.34 -8.79
N LYS A 155 -15.87 -21.17 -9.12
CA LYS A 155 -14.91 -22.29 -9.13
C LYS A 155 -14.41 -22.60 -7.73
N LYS A 156 -14.21 -21.56 -6.92
CA LYS A 156 -13.73 -21.68 -5.55
C LYS A 156 -14.85 -21.72 -4.50
N GLU A 157 -16.08 -21.43 -4.91
CA GLU A 157 -17.24 -21.26 -4.04
C GLU A 157 -16.98 -20.24 -2.92
N GLN A 158 -16.31 -19.15 -3.28
CA GLN A 158 -15.84 -18.12 -2.35
C GLN A 158 -16.24 -16.71 -2.81
N PHE A 159 -16.27 -15.78 -1.87
CA PHE A 159 -16.38 -14.35 -2.19
C PHE A 159 -15.02 -13.80 -2.60
N ALA A 160 -14.87 -13.50 -3.88
CA ALA A 160 -13.67 -12.87 -4.43
C ALA A 160 -13.70 -11.36 -4.17
N ILE A 161 -13.01 -10.94 -3.11
CA ILE A 161 -12.93 -9.55 -2.65
C ILE A 161 -12.10 -8.71 -3.63
N PHE A 162 -12.71 -7.70 -4.24
CA PHE A 162 -12.01 -6.73 -5.10
C PHE A 162 -11.83 -5.36 -4.46
N ASP A 163 -12.59 -5.02 -3.41
CA ASP A 163 -12.36 -3.84 -2.56
C ASP A 163 -12.51 -4.19 -1.08
N GLY A 164 -11.69 -3.57 -0.21
CA GLY A 164 -11.74 -3.78 1.23
C GLY A 164 -10.82 -4.88 1.77
N LEU A 165 -9.70 -5.16 1.10
CA LEU A 165 -8.72 -6.17 1.54
C LEU A 165 -8.23 -5.97 2.98
N ARG A 166 -7.97 -4.72 3.39
CA ARG A 166 -7.54 -4.40 4.76
C ARG A 166 -8.62 -4.73 5.79
N ARG A 167 -9.89 -4.50 5.45
CA ARG A 167 -11.04 -4.85 6.30
C ARG A 167 -11.19 -6.36 6.43
N ARG A 168 -11.02 -7.09 5.31
CA ARG A 168 -10.95 -8.57 5.32
C ARG A 168 -9.90 -9.07 6.32
N PHE A 169 -8.65 -8.61 6.20
CA PHE A 169 -7.58 -9.07 7.11
C PHE A 169 -7.75 -8.61 8.55
N GLY A 170 -8.27 -7.40 8.77
CA GLY A 170 -8.50 -6.89 10.12
C GLY A 170 -9.60 -7.66 10.86
N ALA A 171 -10.63 -8.09 10.13
CA ALA A 171 -11.79 -8.78 10.69
C ALA A 171 -11.50 -10.24 11.06
N MET A 172 -10.51 -10.88 10.41
CA MET A 172 -10.12 -12.28 10.65
C MET A 172 -9.85 -12.56 12.13
N GLY A 173 -10.65 -13.46 12.71
CA GLY A 173 -10.58 -13.84 14.12
C GLY A 173 -10.85 -12.69 15.11
N GLN A 174 -11.43 -11.56 14.68
CA GLN A 174 -11.72 -10.40 15.53
C GLN A 174 -13.20 -10.01 15.51
N CYS A 175 -13.78 -9.82 14.32
CA CYS A 175 -15.17 -9.39 14.17
C CYS A 175 -15.79 -9.87 12.85
N PRO A 176 -17.12 -9.94 12.73
CA PRO A 176 -17.76 -10.37 11.49
C PRO A 176 -17.41 -9.49 10.29
N LEU A 177 -17.18 -10.11 9.12
CA LEU A 177 -16.94 -9.40 7.87
C LEU A 177 -18.25 -9.19 7.12
N LYS A 178 -18.64 -7.94 6.91
CA LYS A 178 -19.74 -7.57 6.01
C LYS A 178 -19.23 -7.45 4.58
N VAL A 179 -19.91 -8.09 3.63
CA VAL A 179 -19.53 -8.14 2.21
C VAL A 179 -20.74 -7.95 1.32
N TYR A 180 -20.71 -6.97 0.43
CA TYR A 180 -21.64 -6.88 -0.69
C TYR A 180 -21.14 -7.75 -1.84
N VAL A 181 -21.93 -8.75 -2.22
CA VAL A 181 -21.58 -9.76 -3.23
C VAL A 181 -22.53 -9.66 -4.42
N THR A 182 -21.98 -9.61 -5.63
CA THR A 182 -22.78 -9.82 -6.84
C THR A 182 -22.51 -11.20 -7.43
N LYS A 183 -23.57 -11.84 -7.93
CA LYS A 183 -23.49 -13.09 -8.72
C LYS A 183 -23.35 -12.81 -10.21
N GLU A 184 -23.51 -11.55 -10.62
CA GLU A 184 -23.36 -11.15 -12.01
C GLU A 184 -21.89 -11.01 -12.42
N SER A 185 -21.62 -11.25 -13.69
CA SER A 185 -20.26 -11.08 -14.23
C SER A 185 -19.89 -9.60 -14.26
N ILE A 186 -18.83 -9.25 -13.56
CA ILE A 186 -18.12 -7.98 -13.74
C ILE A 186 -16.82 -8.25 -14.48
N THR A 187 -16.38 -7.29 -15.28
CA THR A 187 -15.06 -7.36 -15.93
C THR A 187 -13.98 -7.00 -14.92
N HIS A 188 -12.74 -7.43 -15.19
CA HIS A 188 -11.57 -6.98 -14.43
C HIS A 188 -11.51 -5.44 -14.40
N PHE A 189 -11.80 -4.79 -15.53
CA PHE A 189 -11.83 -3.34 -15.64
C PHE A 189 -12.82 -2.67 -14.68
N HIS A 190 -14.07 -3.15 -14.58
CA HIS A 190 -15.06 -2.55 -13.68
C HIS A 190 -14.74 -2.81 -12.21
N ALA A 191 -14.24 -4.00 -11.88
CA ALA A 191 -13.78 -4.32 -10.53
C ALA A 191 -12.62 -3.41 -10.10
N GLN A 192 -11.64 -3.21 -11.01
CA GLN A 192 -10.51 -2.32 -10.78
C GLN A 192 -10.96 -0.86 -10.67
N LEU A 193 -11.88 -0.39 -11.52
CA LEU A 193 -12.42 0.97 -11.43
C LEU A 193 -13.09 1.24 -10.07
N ALA A 194 -13.88 0.28 -9.56
CA ALA A 194 -14.49 0.39 -8.25
C ALA A 194 -13.45 0.42 -7.13
N SER A 195 -12.43 -0.45 -7.21
CA SER A 195 -11.31 -0.47 -6.27
C SER A 195 -10.54 0.86 -6.30
N ASP A 196 -10.16 1.34 -7.49
CA ASP A 196 -9.42 2.59 -7.66
C ASP A 196 -10.20 3.76 -7.04
N LYS A 197 -11.45 3.95 -7.45
CA LYS A 197 -12.30 5.04 -6.95
C LYS A 197 -12.48 5.02 -5.43
N ASN A 198 -12.70 3.84 -4.85
CA ASN A 198 -12.84 3.70 -3.40
C ASN A 198 -11.52 3.96 -2.65
N ASN A 199 -10.38 3.79 -3.31
CA ASN A 199 -9.06 4.00 -2.72
C ASN A 199 -8.39 5.31 -3.18
N ASP A 200 -9.04 6.17 -3.96
CA ASP A 200 -8.49 7.43 -4.48
C ASP A 200 -8.01 8.37 -3.35
N HIS A 201 -8.66 8.32 -2.18
CA HIS A 201 -8.29 9.10 -1.00
C HIS A 201 -7.14 8.48 -0.20
N LEU A 202 -6.80 7.22 -0.45
CA LEU A 202 -5.71 6.50 0.22
C LEU A 202 -4.44 6.58 -0.62
N THR A 203 -3.35 7.01 0.02
CA THR A 203 -2.02 6.90 -0.58
C THR A 203 -1.62 5.44 -0.67
N ASN A 204 -1.88 4.81 -1.82
CA ASN A 204 -1.37 3.46 -2.10
C ASN A 204 0.16 3.42 -1.87
N GLY A 205 0.63 2.30 -1.31
CA GLY A 205 2.04 2.08 -1.04
C GLY A 205 2.87 2.23 -2.32
N PHE A 206 4.17 2.51 -2.18
CA PHE A 206 5.04 2.67 -3.35
C PHE A 206 5.01 1.41 -4.24
N LEU A 207 5.07 0.22 -3.63
CA LEU A 207 5.10 -1.05 -4.37
C LEU A 207 3.78 -1.35 -5.10
N ASP A 208 2.63 -1.08 -4.48
CA ASP A 208 1.32 -1.23 -5.16
C ASP A 208 1.23 -0.29 -6.38
N ARG A 209 1.64 0.98 -6.20
CA ARG A 209 1.69 1.94 -7.31
C ARG A 209 2.71 1.54 -8.37
N ARG A 210 3.85 0.98 -7.98
CA ARG A 210 4.87 0.46 -8.89
C ARG A 210 4.26 -0.59 -9.82
N GLU A 211 3.63 -1.64 -9.28
CA GLU A 211 3.01 -2.68 -10.10
C GLU A 211 1.91 -2.13 -11.01
N MET A 212 1.04 -1.26 -10.48
CA MET A 212 -0.03 -0.62 -11.27
C MET A 212 0.53 0.15 -12.46
N TYR A 213 1.54 1.00 -12.25
CA TYR A 213 2.12 1.81 -13.33
C TYR A 213 2.95 0.98 -14.30
N ILE A 214 3.67 -0.05 -13.84
CA ILE A 214 4.38 -0.99 -14.72
C ILE A 214 3.38 -1.72 -15.63
N SER A 215 2.26 -2.19 -15.08
CA SER A 215 1.21 -2.83 -15.88
C SER A 215 0.66 -1.86 -16.94
N LYS A 216 0.37 -0.61 -16.56
CA LYS A 216 -0.10 0.42 -17.51
C LYS A 216 0.93 0.73 -18.59
N VAL A 217 2.22 0.81 -18.25
CA VAL A 217 3.31 0.98 -19.22
C VAL A 217 3.39 -0.19 -20.19
N ASN A 218 3.37 -1.43 -19.69
CA ASN A 218 3.41 -2.62 -20.54
C ASN A 218 2.21 -2.67 -21.50
N SER A 219 1.00 -2.33 -21.02
CA SER A 219 -0.19 -2.27 -21.87
C SER A 219 -0.08 -1.21 -22.97
N LEU A 220 0.45 -0.02 -22.64
CA LEU A 220 0.68 1.03 -23.62
C LEU A 220 1.72 0.61 -24.65
N GLN A 221 2.84 0.02 -24.22
CA GLN A 221 3.89 -0.47 -25.12
C GLN A 221 3.37 -1.58 -26.04
N HIS A 222 2.58 -2.51 -25.51
CA HIS A 222 1.95 -3.56 -26.31
C HIS A 222 1.00 -2.98 -27.37
N GLN A 223 0.21 -1.96 -27.02
CA GLN A 223 -0.65 -1.27 -27.99
C GLN A 223 0.18 -0.59 -29.10
N GLN A 224 1.30 0.06 -28.77
CA GLN A 224 2.18 0.67 -29.77
C GLN A 224 2.78 -0.40 -30.70
N GLN A 225 3.19 -1.55 -30.15
CA GLN A 225 3.68 -2.67 -30.95
C GLN A 225 2.61 -3.20 -31.91
N LEU A 226 1.36 -3.35 -31.46
CA LEU A 226 0.25 -3.79 -32.31
C LEU A 226 -0.10 -2.78 -33.41
N SER A 227 0.04 -1.47 -33.13
CA SER A 227 -0.19 -0.41 -34.12
C SER A 227 1.05 -0.07 -34.97
N SER A 228 2.17 -0.79 -34.78
CA SER A 228 3.46 -0.48 -35.41
C SER A 228 3.94 0.96 -35.16
N GLU A 229 3.52 1.56 -34.05
CA GLU A 229 3.97 2.86 -33.59
C GLU A 229 5.32 2.73 -32.83
N PRO A 230 6.19 3.76 -32.89
CA PRO A 230 7.46 3.73 -32.18
C PRO A 230 7.26 3.70 -30.66
N GLU A 231 8.19 3.05 -29.96
CA GLU A 231 8.15 3.03 -28.49
C GLU A 231 8.21 4.44 -27.89
N LEU A 232 7.37 4.68 -26.89
CA LEU A 232 7.29 5.97 -26.22
C LEU A 232 8.46 6.14 -25.23
N SER A 233 9.13 7.29 -25.30
CA SER A 233 10.10 7.68 -24.26
C SER A 233 9.45 7.75 -22.86
N GLU A 234 10.25 7.60 -21.80
CA GLU A 234 9.77 7.71 -20.41
C GLU A 234 9.02 9.04 -20.15
N ARG A 235 9.45 10.13 -20.78
CA ARG A 235 8.79 11.44 -20.68
C ARG A 235 7.41 11.42 -21.34
N ALA A 236 7.27 10.77 -22.49
CA ALA A 236 6.00 10.62 -23.18
C ALA A 236 5.05 9.69 -22.42
N LEU A 237 5.56 8.57 -21.89
CA LEU A 237 4.80 7.66 -21.03
C LEU A 237 4.27 8.38 -19.78
N ALA A 238 5.12 9.14 -19.09
CA ALA A 238 4.74 9.93 -17.92
C ALA A 238 3.59 10.90 -18.23
N LYS A 239 3.68 11.62 -19.36
CA LYS A 239 2.62 12.53 -19.82
C LYS A 239 1.31 11.78 -20.11
N LYS A 240 1.38 10.66 -20.85
CA LYS A 240 0.20 9.85 -21.22
C LYS A 240 -0.49 9.22 -20.00
N LEU A 241 0.27 8.90 -18.97
CA LEU A 241 -0.20 8.31 -17.71
C LEU A 241 -0.58 9.34 -16.64
N GLY A 242 -0.40 10.65 -16.90
CA GLY A 242 -0.72 11.71 -15.95
C GLY A 242 0.12 11.66 -14.66
N ILE A 243 1.37 11.19 -14.73
CA ILE A 243 2.27 11.04 -13.58
C ILE A 243 3.56 11.84 -13.77
N HIS A 244 4.13 12.33 -12.67
CA HIS A 244 5.43 13.01 -12.68
C HIS A 244 6.55 12.06 -13.16
N LYS A 245 7.38 12.51 -14.12
CA LYS A 245 8.46 11.70 -14.73
C LYS A 245 9.36 11.03 -13.69
N MET A 246 9.88 11.78 -12.71
CA MET A 246 10.75 11.23 -11.66
C MET A 246 10.10 10.06 -10.88
N LEU A 247 8.78 10.10 -10.71
CA LEU A 247 8.07 9.05 -9.99
C LEU A 247 7.92 7.80 -10.86
N LEU A 248 7.58 7.98 -12.14
CA LEU A 248 7.57 6.87 -13.11
C LEU A 248 8.95 6.23 -13.23
N SER A 249 10.01 7.02 -13.35
CA SER A 249 11.40 6.53 -13.42
C SER A 249 11.77 5.72 -12.18
N ALA A 250 11.38 6.19 -10.99
CA ALA A 250 11.61 5.46 -9.75
C ALA A 250 10.91 4.10 -9.74
N TYR A 251 9.65 4.02 -10.22
CA TYR A 251 8.93 2.75 -10.34
C TYR A 251 9.63 1.79 -11.29
N LEU A 252 9.98 2.25 -12.50
CA LEU A 252 10.65 1.44 -13.51
C LEU A 252 11.99 0.89 -13.01
N LYS A 253 12.86 1.75 -12.43
CA LYS A 253 14.16 1.33 -11.90
C LYS A 253 14.05 0.39 -10.71
N SER A 254 13.05 0.60 -9.85
CA SER A 254 12.83 -0.26 -8.68
C SER A 254 12.30 -1.65 -9.01
N LYS A 255 11.90 -1.92 -10.27
CA LYS A 255 11.47 -3.25 -10.73
C LYS A 255 12.60 -4.27 -10.66
N ALA A 256 13.85 -3.83 -10.82
CA ALA A 256 15.02 -4.70 -10.80
C ALA A 256 15.41 -5.16 -9.39
N ILE A 257 14.87 -4.54 -8.33
CA ILE A 257 15.12 -4.97 -6.95
C ILE A 257 14.45 -6.34 -6.73
N PRO A 258 15.18 -7.37 -6.25
CA PRO A 258 14.61 -8.69 -5.97
C PRO A 258 13.43 -8.61 -5.00
N ASP A 259 12.34 -9.26 -5.36
CA ASP A 259 11.14 -9.26 -4.54
C ASP A 259 11.37 -9.96 -3.20
N GLU A 260 12.21 -10.99 -3.16
CA GLU A 260 12.55 -11.71 -1.93
C GLU A 260 13.19 -10.79 -0.89
N LEU A 261 13.97 -9.80 -1.34
CA LEU A 261 14.53 -8.77 -0.47
C LEU A 261 13.46 -7.82 0.04
N LEU A 262 12.58 -7.35 -0.85
CA LEU A 262 11.49 -6.44 -0.49
C LEU A 262 10.52 -7.10 0.51
N ILE A 263 10.18 -8.37 0.28
CA ILE A 263 9.31 -9.19 1.14
C ILE A 263 9.96 -9.45 2.50
N ALA A 264 11.30 -9.54 2.56
CA ALA A 264 12.01 -9.74 3.82
C ALA A 264 12.00 -8.49 4.73
N LEU A 265 11.62 -7.31 4.23
CA LEU A 265 11.50 -6.11 5.07
C LEU A 265 10.29 -6.19 6.01
N PRO A 266 10.34 -5.55 7.19
CA PRO A 266 9.28 -5.64 8.20
C PRO A 266 7.88 -5.30 7.69
N SER A 267 7.75 -4.23 6.89
CA SER A 267 6.47 -3.81 6.30
C SER A 267 6.68 -3.29 4.88
N PRO A 268 6.68 -4.19 3.89
CA PRO A 268 7.00 -3.82 2.51
C PRO A 268 6.00 -2.79 1.93
N THR A 269 4.75 -2.81 2.38
CA THR A 269 3.70 -1.88 1.90
C THR A 269 3.96 -0.41 2.27
N THR A 270 4.73 -0.14 3.33
CA THR A 270 5.06 1.25 3.76
C THR A 270 6.38 1.77 3.24
N LEU A 271 7.07 1.01 2.39
CA LEU A 271 8.30 1.50 1.77
C LEU A 271 8.01 2.74 0.93
N GLY A 272 8.68 3.84 1.29
CA GLY A 272 8.62 5.09 0.55
C GLY A 272 9.74 5.20 -0.48
N ARG A 273 9.60 6.16 -1.40
CA ARG A 273 10.64 6.49 -2.40
C ARG A 273 12.04 6.68 -1.78
N PRO A 274 12.23 7.36 -0.62
CA PRO A 274 13.56 7.52 -0.04
C PRO A 274 14.28 6.20 0.30
N LEU A 275 13.54 5.20 0.79
CA LEU A 275 14.12 3.89 1.09
C LEU A 275 14.39 3.10 -0.18
N ILE A 276 13.45 3.10 -1.14
CA ILE A 276 13.63 2.44 -2.43
C ILE A 276 14.82 3.02 -3.20
N SER A 277 14.99 4.35 -3.20
CA SER A 277 16.13 5.01 -3.84
C SER A 277 17.48 4.61 -3.26
N LYS A 278 17.55 4.19 -1.99
CA LYS A 278 18.77 3.63 -1.38
C LYS A 278 19.05 2.19 -1.83
N LEU A 279 18.01 1.43 -2.18
CA LEU A 279 18.14 0.04 -2.63
C LEU A 279 18.48 -0.08 -4.12
N ILE A 280 18.05 0.86 -4.96
CA ILE A 280 18.28 0.81 -6.42
C ILE A 280 19.78 0.70 -6.78
N PRO A 281 20.71 1.49 -6.22
CA PRO A 281 22.14 1.37 -6.58
C PRO A 281 22.77 0.03 -6.17
N LEU A 282 22.18 -0.63 -5.17
CA LEU A 282 22.74 -1.87 -4.60
C LEU A 282 22.19 -3.10 -5.30
N PHE A 283 20.87 -3.14 -5.52
CA PHE A 283 20.14 -4.33 -5.95
C PHE A 283 19.35 -4.12 -7.24
N GLY A 284 19.37 -2.91 -7.82
CA GLY A 284 18.76 -2.64 -9.11
C GLY A 284 19.60 -3.16 -10.28
N GLU A 285 19.17 -2.84 -11.49
CA GLU A 285 19.88 -3.22 -12.71
C GLU A 285 21.27 -2.58 -12.74
N GLY A 286 22.31 -3.42 -12.88
CA GLY A 286 23.71 -2.98 -12.78
C GLY A 286 24.15 -2.61 -11.35
N GLY A 287 23.39 -2.99 -10.33
CA GLY A 287 23.70 -2.70 -8.93
C GLY A 287 24.92 -3.47 -8.40
N GLU A 288 25.52 -2.90 -7.36
CA GLU A 288 26.79 -3.37 -6.78
C GLU A 288 26.73 -4.80 -6.21
N LEU A 289 25.54 -5.32 -5.90
CA LEU A 289 25.35 -6.57 -5.16
C LEU A 289 24.72 -7.69 -6.00
N ASN A 290 25.14 -7.82 -7.26
CA ASN A 290 24.70 -8.89 -8.16
C ASN A 290 25.26 -10.29 -7.80
N ASP A 291 25.85 -10.47 -6.61
CA ASP A 291 26.21 -11.79 -6.07
C ASP A 291 25.04 -12.35 -5.27
N GLY A 292 24.39 -13.40 -5.80
CA GLY A 292 23.27 -14.08 -5.17
C GLY A 292 23.55 -14.57 -3.73
N LYS A 293 24.83 -14.78 -3.35
CA LYS A 293 25.20 -15.16 -1.97
C LYS A 293 24.98 -14.01 -0.98
N LEU A 294 25.39 -12.79 -1.33
CA LEU A 294 25.21 -11.64 -0.46
C LEU A 294 23.74 -11.26 -0.33
N LEU A 295 22.96 -11.38 -1.42
CA LEU A 295 21.50 -11.23 -1.39
C LEU A 295 20.86 -12.23 -0.41
N ALA A 296 21.24 -13.50 -0.46
CA ALA A 296 20.72 -14.52 0.46
C ALA A 296 21.09 -14.22 1.93
N LYS A 297 22.31 -13.74 2.19
CA LYS A 297 22.75 -13.31 3.53
C LYS A 297 21.91 -12.13 4.03
N CYS A 298 21.67 -11.13 3.17
CA CYS A 298 20.82 -9.98 3.46
C CYS A 298 19.40 -10.39 3.84
N ILE A 299 18.77 -11.25 3.03
CA ILE A 299 17.43 -11.78 3.28
C ILE A 299 17.36 -12.53 4.61
N THR A 300 18.38 -13.35 4.92
CA THR A 300 18.43 -14.13 6.17
C THR A 300 18.48 -13.21 7.39
N VAL A 301 19.36 -12.21 7.38
CA VAL A 301 19.49 -11.24 8.48
C VAL A 301 18.20 -10.43 8.69
N LEU A 302 17.52 -10.06 7.60
CA LEU A 302 16.24 -9.36 7.67
C LEU A 302 15.15 -10.24 8.28
N LYS A 303 15.05 -11.51 7.86
CA LYS A 303 14.08 -12.47 8.43
C LYS A 303 14.31 -12.70 9.91
N GLU A 304 15.57 -12.87 10.33
CA GLU A 304 15.92 -13.01 11.75
C GLU A 304 15.59 -11.75 12.55
N PHE A 305 15.87 -10.57 11.99
CA PHE A 305 15.51 -9.30 12.60
C PHE A 305 13.99 -9.19 12.79
N ASN A 306 13.19 -9.54 11.78
CA ASN A 306 11.73 -9.47 11.85
C ASN A 306 11.15 -10.34 12.98
N LYS A 307 11.74 -11.51 13.25
CA LYS A 307 11.31 -12.38 14.36
C LYS A 307 11.49 -11.73 15.74
N SER A 308 12.40 -10.76 15.87
CA SER A 308 12.68 -10.05 17.12
C SER A 308 11.90 -8.75 17.29
N LEU A 309 11.13 -8.33 16.27
CA LEU A 309 10.41 -7.07 16.29
C LEU A 309 9.06 -7.18 16.98
N ASP A 310 8.73 -6.16 17.77
CA ASP A 310 7.39 -5.94 18.28
C ASP A 310 6.49 -5.39 17.15
N LEU A 311 5.39 -6.10 16.86
CA LEU A 311 4.42 -5.74 15.81
C LEU A 311 3.70 -4.40 16.08
N ASN A 312 3.73 -3.90 17.32
CA ASN A 312 3.21 -2.58 17.68
C ASN A 312 4.17 -1.44 17.31
N THR A 313 5.41 -1.77 16.91
CA THR A 313 6.38 -0.76 16.45
C THR A 313 5.85 -0.06 15.20
N ASN A 314 6.07 1.27 15.11
CA ASN A 314 5.78 2.01 13.89
C ASN A 314 6.50 1.37 12.68
N PRO A 315 5.79 0.99 11.59
CA PRO A 315 6.43 0.25 10.50
C PRO A 315 7.50 1.00 9.71
N ASP A 316 7.42 2.32 9.63
CA ASP A 316 8.47 3.10 8.97
C ASP A 316 9.75 3.11 9.81
N THR A 317 9.61 3.14 11.14
CA THR A 317 10.74 2.96 12.06
C THR A 317 11.32 1.55 11.97
N ALA A 318 10.47 0.52 11.91
CA ALA A 318 10.92 -0.87 11.74
C ALA A 318 11.70 -1.03 10.43
N ASN A 319 11.16 -0.54 9.31
CA ASN A 319 11.83 -0.56 8.01
C ASN A 319 13.16 0.21 8.02
N LYS A 320 13.23 1.39 8.65
CA LYS A 320 14.49 2.15 8.77
C LYS A 320 15.57 1.34 9.47
N LYS A 321 15.26 0.73 10.62
CA LYS A 321 16.19 -0.12 11.38
C LYS A 321 16.61 -1.36 10.58
N ALA A 322 15.68 -1.98 9.86
CA ALA A 322 15.97 -3.13 9.00
C ALA A 322 16.95 -2.75 7.89
N ILE A 323 16.76 -1.58 7.27
CA ILE A 323 17.64 -1.05 6.24
C ILE A 323 19.03 -0.72 6.83
N GLU A 324 19.13 -0.11 8.00
CA GLU A 324 20.42 0.12 8.67
C GLU A 324 21.18 -1.20 8.91
N LYS A 325 20.48 -2.25 9.36
CA LYS A 325 21.06 -3.57 9.57
C LYS A 325 21.51 -4.21 8.26
N LEU A 326 20.71 -4.06 7.20
CA LEU A 326 21.07 -4.48 5.84
C LEU A 326 22.36 -3.79 5.37
N PHE A 327 22.45 -2.47 5.52
CA PHE A 327 23.64 -1.70 5.14
C PHE A 327 24.88 -2.16 5.92
N LYS A 328 24.75 -2.43 7.22
CA LYS A 328 25.86 -2.97 8.02
C LYS A 328 26.39 -4.30 7.48
N VAL A 329 25.50 -5.24 7.14
CA VAL A 329 25.89 -6.53 6.54
C VAL A 329 26.60 -6.33 5.21
N ILE A 330 26.11 -5.40 4.38
CA ILE A 330 26.70 -5.07 3.09
C ILE A 330 28.11 -4.51 3.28
N THR A 331 28.30 -3.55 4.18
CA THR A 331 29.61 -2.96 4.47
C THR A 331 30.59 -3.99 5.03
N GLU A 332 30.16 -4.88 5.91
CA GLU A 332 31.00 -5.95 6.49
C GLU A 332 31.35 -7.05 5.49
N SER A 333 30.54 -7.25 4.45
CA SER A 333 30.74 -8.31 3.46
C SER A 333 31.51 -7.82 2.22
N ARG A 334 31.72 -6.51 2.09
CA ARG A 334 32.67 -5.98 1.11
C ARG A 334 34.07 -6.33 1.57
N PRO A 335 34.98 -6.69 0.65
CA PRO A 335 36.40 -6.66 0.98
C PRO A 335 36.70 -5.29 1.60
N LYS A 336 37.36 -5.26 2.75
CA LYS A 336 38.03 -4.03 3.14
C LYS A 336 39.01 -3.76 2.01
N ASP A 337 38.82 -2.69 1.25
CA ASP A 337 39.89 -2.19 0.40
C ASP A 337 41.06 -1.91 1.35
N GLU A 338 42.03 -2.82 1.42
CA GLU A 338 43.25 -2.61 2.20
C GLU A 338 44.08 -1.45 1.62
N ASP A 339 43.68 -0.90 0.47
CA ASP A 339 44.41 0.17 -0.25
C ASP A 339 43.69 1.52 -0.41
N SER A 340 42.47 1.73 0.11
CA SER A 340 41.83 3.05 -0.01
C SER A 340 42.17 4.00 1.16
N LYS A 341 43.47 4.30 1.34
CA LYS A 341 43.81 5.59 1.97
C LYS A 341 43.66 6.65 0.89
N ASP A 342 42.72 7.58 1.06
CA ASP A 342 42.74 8.81 0.26
C ASP A 342 44.16 9.41 0.39
N SER A 343 44.88 9.48 -0.72
CA SER A 343 46.21 10.05 -0.75
C SER A 343 46.06 11.57 -0.62
N SER A 344 46.19 12.07 0.60
CA SER A 344 46.31 13.51 0.84
C SER A 344 47.79 13.87 0.80
N ILE A 345 48.19 14.63 -0.21
CA ILE A 345 49.53 15.21 -0.30
C ILE A 345 49.45 16.60 0.32
N PRO A 346 49.98 16.82 1.53
CA PRO A 346 50.13 18.16 2.07
C PRO A 346 51.22 18.91 1.30
N TYR A 347 51.00 20.20 1.08
CA TYR A 347 52.05 21.14 0.67
C TYR A 347 51.91 22.41 1.52
N ASP A 348 52.95 23.25 1.55
CA ASP A 348 53.07 24.36 2.53
C ASP A 348 51.91 25.36 2.53
N TYR A 349 51.08 25.38 1.47
CA TYR A 349 49.97 26.31 1.30
C TYR A 349 48.60 25.63 1.12
N GLY A 350 48.50 24.33 1.42
CA GLY A 350 47.25 23.61 1.20
C GLY A 350 47.35 22.08 1.21
N SER A 351 46.36 21.44 0.59
CA SER A 351 46.36 19.98 0.39
C SER A 351 45.72 19.61 -0.93
N ILE A 352 46.25 18.55 -1.55
CA ILE A 352 45.65 17.90 -2.70
C ILE A 352 45.22 16.51 -2.22
N SER A 353 43.93 16.20 -2.34
CA SER A 353 43.41 14.88 -2.02
C SER A 353 42.70 14.28 -3.23
N ARG A 354 42.89 12.99 -3.44
CA ARG A 354 42.17 12.23 -4.48
C ARG A 354 41.18 11.31 -3.79
N SER A 355 39.90 11.50 -4.08
CA SER A 355 38.84 10.61 -3.62
C SER A 355 38.96 9.29 -4.38
N SER A 356 39.31 8.23 -3.66
CA SER A 356 39.37 6.87 -4.20
C SER A 356 38.01 6.38 -4.71
N LYS A 357 36.90 6.91 -4.20
CA LYS A 357 35.52 6.50 -4.51
C LYS A 357 34.90 7.22 -5.70
N THR A 358 35.21 8.50 -5.88
CA THR A 358 34.62 9.35 -6.95
C THR A 358 35.62 9.68 -8.04
N ASN A 359 36.90 9.34 -7.84
CA ASN A 359 38.04 9.73 -8.67
C ASN A 359 38.18 11.26 -8.82
N GLU A 360 37.55 12.03 -7.93
CA GLU A 360 37.62 13.49 -7.89
C GLU A 360 38.89 13.94 -7.19
N VAL A 361 39.53 14.97 -7.74
CA VAL A 361 40.68 15.64 -7.12
C VAL A 361 40.18 16.89 -6.42
N ASN A 362 40.35 16.95 -5.10
CA ASN A 362 40.02 18.11 -4.28
C ASN A 362 41.30 18.86 -3.93
N ILE A 363 41.36 20.14 -4.30
CA ILE A 363 42.47 21.03 -4.02
C ILE A 363 42.00 22.08 -3.01
N THR A 364 42.66 22.16 -1.86
CA THR A 364 42.44 23.20 -0.87
C THR A 364 43.64 24.12 -0.84
N ILE A 365 43.45 25.43 -1.04
CA ILE A 365 44.50 26.46 -0.96
C ILE A 365 44.16 27.37 0.21
N ASN A 366 45.07 27.47 1.18
CA ASN A 366 44.85 28.29 2.38
C ASN A 366 45.05 29.79 2.12
N ASP A 367 46.01 30.15 1.26
CA ASP A 367 46.29 31.53 0.87
C ASP A 367 46.59 31.63 -0.63
N LEU A 368 45.80 32.42 -1.37
CA LEU A 368 45.95 32.55 -2.81
C LEU A 368 46.98 33.64 -3.17
N ASN A 369 48.22 33.23 -3.39
CA ASN A 369 49.31 34.10 -3.86
C ASN A 369 50.18 33.43 -4.93
N THR A 370 51.04 34.20 -5.60
CA THR A 370 51.89 33.70 -6.71
C THR A 370 52.78 32.51 -6.31
N THR A 371 53.23 32.45 -5.05
CA THR A 371 54.04 31.35 -4.52
C THR A 371 53.20 30.08 -4.34
N SER A 372 52.00 30.19 -3.75
CA SER A 372 51.06 29.07 -3.54
C SER A 372 50.63 28.40 -4.86
N VAL A 373 50.45 29.18 -5.93
CA VAL A 373 50.06 28.67 -7.25
C VAL A 373 51.21 27.93 -7.92
N LYS A 374 52.46 28.41 -7.78
CA LYS A 374 53.65 27.73 -8.32
C LYS A 374 53.90 26.38 -7.65
N GLU A 375 53.77 26.32 -6.32
CA GLU A 375 53.93 25.07 -5.57
C GLU A 375 52.80 24.08 -5.88
N LEU A 376 51.56 24.54 -6.01
CA LEU A 376 50.44 23.70 -6.46
C LEU A 376 50.69 23.10 -7.86
N MET A 377 51.13 23.93 -8.82
CA MET A 377 51.43 23.46 -10.18
C MET A 377 52.55 22.42 -10.20
N LYS A 378 53.58 22.59 -9.36
CA LYS A 378 54.69 21.64 -9.21
C LYS A 378 54.20 20.31 -8.62
N ALA A 379 53.34 20.35 -7.61
CA ALA A 379 52.74 19.15 -7.01
C ALA A 379 51.86 18.39 -8.03
N LEU A 380 51.04 19.09 -8.80
CA LEU A 380 50.21 18.50 -9.86
C LEU A 380 51.05 17.90 -11.00
N GLN A 381 52.14 18.56 -11.41
CA GLN A 381 53.05 18.03 -12.42
C GLN A 381 53.79 16.77 -11.95
N GLY A 382 54.17 16.72 -10.67
CA GLY A 382 54.74 15.52 -10.06
C GLY A 382 53.78 14.33 -10.13
N MET A 383 52.49 14.56 -9.84
CA MET A 383 51.44 13.52 -9.93
C MET A 383 51.20 13.05 -11.37
N LEU A 384 51.26 13.96 -12.35
CA LEU A 384 51.11 13.62 -13.78
C LEU A 384 52.30 12.83 -14.33
N SER A 385 53.47 12.95 -13.71
CA SER A 385 54.71 12.30 -14.15
C SER A 385 54.94 10.93 -13.48
N SER A 386 54.22 10.63 -12.39
CA SER A 386 54.28 9.34 -11.68
C SER A 386 53.31 8.29 -12.21
N ASP A 387 52.40 8.66 -13.12
CA ASP A 387 51.39 7.79 -13.75
C ASP A 387 51.77 7.37 -15.20
N SER A 388 53.04 7.58 -15.60
CA SER A 388 53.65 7.13 -16.87
C SER A 388 54.86 6.26 -16.60
#